data_AF-A0A440LPP0-F1
#
_entry.id   AF-A0A440LPP0-F1
#
_cell.length_a   1.000
_cell.length_b   1.000
_cell.length_c   1.000
_cell.angle_alpha   90.00
_cell.angle_beta   90.00
_cell.angle_gamma   90.00
#
_symmetry.space_group_name_H-M   'P 1'
#
loop_
_entity.id
_entity.type
_entity.pdbx_description
1 polymer ?
#
loop_
_entity_poly.entity_id
_entity_poly.type
_entity_poly.pdbx_seq_one_letter_code
_entity_poly.pdbx_strand_id
1 'polypeptide(L)'
;MSKRGLRRRATIWLVAFCAFYLAFAYFAAPEFWTWRERGFRTAHFEMVTHTPQGIPGDPINVGLVGTKKEVVHAFAVAGWDTADAVTLRTAIDIGESVLFSRPYPDAPVSRLLFEGRAQDLAFEKPVGDSADRRHHVRFWQTNTAGYDGRPLWLGSASFDRGVGFSHDTGAITHHIGPDIDAERNFLIGDLRAAGMLISTTEIPGIGATKIGRNGGGDPYFTDGMAVVGVLRQLP
;
A
#
# COMPACT_ATOMS: atom_id res chain seq x y z
N MET A 1 -40.56 20.96 -30.82
CA MET A 1 -40.18 19.88 -29.88
C MET A 1 -40.36 20.36 -28.44
N SER A 2 -41.14 19.66 -27.62
CA SER A 2 -41.40 20.08 -26.22
C SER A 2 -40.12 19.98 -25.38
N LYS A 3 -39.76 21.05 -24.66
CA LYS A 3 -38.60 21.12 -23.75
C LYS A 3 -38.57 19.97 -22.72
N ARG A 4 -39.74 19.44 -22.34
CA ARG A 4 -39.87 18.27 -21.44
C ARG A 4 -39.38 16.97 -22.09
N GLY A 5 -39.64 16.77 -23.39
CA GLY A 5 -39.17 15.59 -24.13
C GLY A 5 -37.66 15.58 -24.33
N LEU A 6 -37.06 16.76 -24.55
CA LEU A 6 -35.60 16.90 -24.66
C LEU A 6 -34.90 16.65 -23.32
N ARG A 7 -35.42 17.19 -22.22
CA ARG A 7 -34.88 16.95 -20.87
C ARG A 7 -34.93 15.47 -20.48
N ARG A 8 -36.07 14.79 -20.71
CA ARG A 8 -36.19 13.34 -20.43
C ARG A 8 -35.19 12.51 -21.23
N ARG A 9 -35.00 12.80 -22.52
CA ARG A 9 -33.99 12.12 -23.35
C ARG A 9 -32.58 12.38 -22.84
N ALA A 10 -32.26 13.62 -22.48
CA ALA A 10 -30.95 13.97 -21.91
C ALA A 10 -30.68 13.21 -20.60
N THR A 11 -31.67 13.11 -19.70
CA THR A 11 -31.54 12.32 -18.47
C THR A 11 -31.31 10.84 -18.76
N ILE A 12 -32.05 10.24 -19.70
CA ILE A 12 -31.86 8.84 -20.07
C ILE A 12 -30.44 8.59 -20.61
N TRP A 13 -29.96 9.46 -21.51
CA TRP A 13 -28.60 9.35 -22.03
C TRP A 13 -27.54 9.53 -20.96
N LEU A 14 -27.74 10.47 -20.01
CA LEU A 14 -26.83 10.65 -18.88
C LEU A 14 -26.79 9.41 -17.99
N VAL A 15 -27.94 8.84 -17.64
CA VAL A 15 -28.01 7.61 -16.82
C VAL A 15 -27.37 6.44 -17.55
N ALA A 16 -27.64 6.27 -18.84
CA ALA A 16 -27.03 5.23 -19.66
C ALA A 16 -25.50 5.38 -19.73
N PHE A 17 -25.01 6.62 -19.90
CA PHE A 17 -23.58 6.91 -19.89
C PHE A 17 -22.94 6.60 -18.54
N CYS A 18 -23.54 7.02 -17.42
CA CYS A 18 -23.04 6.70 -16.09
C CYS A 18 -23.05 5.19 -15.82
N ALA A 19 -24.12 4.48 -16.20
CA ALA A 19 -24.21 3.03 -16.03
C ALA A 19 -23.14 2.31 -16.87
N PHE A 20 -22.92 2.74 -18.12
CA PHE A 20 -21.86 2.21 -18.97
C PHE A 20 -20.47 2.47 -18.36
N TYR A 21 -20.21 3.70 -17.88
CA TYR A 21 -18.96 4.05 -17.21
C TYR A 21 -18.70 3.14 -16.00
N LEU A 22 -19.69 2.98 -15.11
CA LEU A 22 -19.54 2.13 -13.93
C LEU A 22 -19.33 0.66 -14.31
N ALA A 23 -20.07 0.15 -15.30
CA ALA A 23 -19.88 -1.21 -15.81
C ALA A 23 -18.47 -1.40 -16.39
N PHE A 24 -17.97 -0.42 -17.13
CA PHE A 24 -16.63 -0.48 -17.70
C PHE A 24 -15.55 -0.44 -16.61
N ALA A 25 -15.61 0.56 -15.72
CA ALA A 25 -14.56 0.84 -14.76
C ALA A 25 -14.43 -0.21 -13.66
N TYR A 26 -15.56 -0.79 -13.24
CA TYR A 26 -15.60 -1.72 -12.11
C TYR A 26 -15.75 -3.19 -12.52
N PHE A 27 -16.02 -3.48 -13.80
CA PHE A 27 -16.13 -4.87 -14.29
C PHE A 27 -15.30 -5.13 -15.54
N ALA A 28 -15.57 -4.44 -16.65
CA ALA A 28 -14.94 -4.78 -17.93
C ALA A 28 -13.40 -4.60 -17.93
N ALA A 29 -12.90 -3.47 -17.42
CA ALA A 29 -11.46 -3.21 -17.34
C ALA A 29 -10.76 -4.14 -16.32
N PRO A 30 -11.26 -4.35 -15.09
CA PRO A 30 -10.70 -5.33 -14.16
C PRO A 30 -10.64 -6.77 -14.72
N GLU A 31 -11.67 -7.23 -15.42
CA GLU A 31 -11.69 -8.57 -16.04
C GLU A 31 -10.66 -8.70 -17.16
N PHE A 32 -10.50 -7.66 -17.99
CA PHE A 32 -9.45 -7.62 -19.01
C PHE A 32 -8.06 -7.80 -18.40
N TRP A 33 -7.75 -7.08 -17.33
CA TRP A 33 -6.48 -7.21 -16.62
C TRP A 33 -6.30 -8.59 -15.99
N THR A 34 -7.34 -9.09 -15.33
CA THR A 34 -7.34 -10.43 -14.74
C THR A 34 -7.04 -11.50 -15.78
N TRP A 35 -7.59 -11.39 -16.99
CA TRP A 35 -7.33 -12.30 -18.11
C TRP A 35 -5.91 -12.18 -18.66
N ARG A 36 -5.40 -10.95 -18.80
CA ARG A 36 -4.06 -10.63 -19.31
C ARG A 36 -2.97 -11.17 -18.38
N GLU A 37 -3.13 -11.02 -17.07
CA GLU A 37 -2.08 -11.30 -16.07
C GLU A 37 -2.30 -12.62 -15.31
N ARG A 38 -3.05 -13.59 -15.85
CA ARG A 38 -3.41 -14.85 -15.14
C ARG A 38 -2.25 -15.65 -14.51
N GLY A 39 -1.00 -15.42 -14.93
CA GLY A 39 0.19 -16.09 -14.42
C GLY A 39 0.93 -15.40 -13.28
N PHE A 40 0.55 -14.17 -12.88
CA PHE A 40 1.34 -13.38 -11.92
C PHE A 40 1.47 -14.05 -10.54
N ARG A 41 0.45 -14.82 -10.12
CA ARG A 41 0.42 -15.50 -8.81
C ARG A 41 1.44 -16.63 -8.70
N THR A 42 1.98 -17.09 -9.82
CA THR A 42 3.04 -18.09 -9.92
C THR A 42 4.36 -17.50 -10.42
N ALA A 43 4.43 -16.17 -10.56
CA ALA A 43 5.65 -15.48 -10.98
C ALA A 43 6.76 -15.62 -9.92
N HIS A 44 8.00 -15.43 -10.37
CA HIS A 44 9.16 -15.47 -9.50
C HIS A 44 9.14 -14.32 -8.48
N PHE A 45 9.96 -14.43 -7.44
CA PHE A 45 10.14 -13.37 -6.45
C PHE A 45 10.60 -12.08 -7.15
N GLU A 46 9.81 -11.02 -7.01
CA GLU A 46 10.09 -9.68 -7.52
C GLU A 46 9.84 -8.67 -6.39
N MET A 47 10.65 -7.62 -6.32
CA MET A 47 10.52 -6.54 -5.32
C MET A 47 9.40 -5.56 -5.70
N VAL A 48 8.24 -6.08 -6.10
CA VAL A 48 7.07 -5.32 -6.53
C VAL A 48 5.79 -6.00 -6.05
N THR A 49 4.84 -5.19 -5.59
CA THR A 49 3.50 -5.68 -5.26
C THR A 49 2.66 -5.83 -6.53
N HIS A 50 1.51 -6.47 -6.43
CA HIS A 50 0.57 -6.65 -7.54
C HIS A 50 -0.87 -6.43 -7.08
N THR A 51 -1.72 -5.87 -7.92
CA THR A 51 -3.17 -5.84 -7.65
C THR A 51 -3.74 -7.27 -7.70
N PRO A 52 -4.98 -7.52 -7.22
CA PRO A 52 -5.60 -8.83 -7.33
C PRO A 52 -5.78 -9.28 -8.78
N GLN A 53 -5.83 -8.34 -9.71
CA GLN A 53 -5.89 -8.55 -11.16
C GLN A 53 -4.51 -8.80 -11.79
N GLY A 54 -3.42 -8.71 -11.03
CA GLY A 54 -2.05 -8.96 -11.50
C GLY A 54 -1.33 -7.76 -12.10
N ILE A 55 -1.87 -6.55 -11.96
CA ILE A 55 -1.20 -5.33 -12.42
C ILE A 55 -0.05 -5.03 -11.44
N PRO A 56 1.18 -4.76 -11.92
CA PRO A 56 2.28 -4.32 -11.06
C PRO A 56 1.86 -3.10 -10.23
N GLY A 57 2.01 -3.23 -8.92
CA GLY A 57 1.64 -2.25 -7.90
C GLY A 57 2.81 -1.36 -7.50
N ASP A 58 2.83 -0.98 -6.23
CA ASP A 58 3.93 -0.21 -5.65
C ASP A 58 5.17 -1.12 -5.42
N PRO A 59 6.40 -0.63 -5.64
CA PRO A 59 7.62 -1.37 -5.34
C PRO A 59 7.82 -1.65 -3.85
N ILE A 60 8.55 -2.72 -3.55
CA ILE A 60 9.14 -2.92 -2.21
C ILE A 60 10.38 -2.05 -2.11
N ASN A 61 10.35 -1.07 -1.21
CA ASN A 61 11.40 -0.09 -1.00
C ASN A 61 11.88 -0.04 0.46
N VAL A 62 11.25 -0.76 1.38
CA VAL A 62 11.65 -0.78 2.80
C VAL A 62 11.59 -2.20 3.36
N GLY A 63 12.38 -2.47 4.40
CA GLY A 63 12.24 -3.67 5.19
C GLY A 63 12.56 -3.45 6.66
N LEU A 64 12.11 -4.37 7.51
CA LEU A 64 12.39 -4.35 8.94
C LEU A 64 12.75 -5.75 9.43
N VAL A 65 13.74 -5.84 10.32
CA VAL A 65 14.07 -7.08 11.02
C VAL A 65 13.63 -6.95 12.47
N GLY A 66 12.71 -7.82 12.88
CA GLY A 66 12.16 -7.84 14.23
C GLY A 66 10.87 -8.64 14.34
N THR A 67 10.41 -8.87 15.56
CA THR A 67 9.13 -9.53 15.80
C THR A 67 7.97 -8.62 15.43
N LYS A 68 6.78 -9.19 15.18
CA LYS A 68 5.56 -8.41 14.94
C LYS A 68 5.30 -7.36 16.04
N LYS A 69 5.58 -7.73 17.30
CA LYS A 69 5.44 -6.84 18.47
C LYS A 69 6.41 -5.66 18.39
N GLU A 70 7.66 -5.91 17.99
CA GLU A 70 8.68 -4.86 17.81
C GLU A 70 8.30 -3.90 16.67
N VAL A 71 7.79 -4.42 15.55
CA VAL A 71 7.32 -3.58 14.43
C VAL A 71 6.20 -2.67 14.90
N VAL A 72 5.12 -3.24 15.47
CA VAL A 72 3.98 -2.46 15.94
C VAL A 72 4.39 -1.42 17.00
N HIS A 73 5.25 -1.81 17.94
CA HIS A 73 5.76 -0.89 18.96
C HIS A 73 6.58 0.25 18.35
N ALA A 74 7.45 -0.03 17.38
CA ALA A 74 8.28 0.98 16.75
C ALA A 74 7.45 2.04 16.02
N PHE A 75 6.42 1.62 15.29
CA PHE A 75 5.48 2.53 14.62
C PHE A 75 4.68 3.36 15.61
N ALA A 76 4.19 2.75 16.70
CA ALA A 76 3.48 3.47 17.75
C ALA A 76 4.35 4.55 18.43
N VAL A 77 5.61 4.23 18.76
CA VAL A 77 6.55 5.21 19.35
C VAL A 77 6.90 6.32 18.37
N ALA A 78 7.00 6.01 17.07
CA ALA A 78 7.22 7.01 16.02
C ALA A 78 5.95 7.83 15.67
N GLY A 79 4.82 7.57 16.33
CA GLY A 79 3.57 8.32 16.13
C GLY A 79 2.86 7.99 14.81
N TRP A 80 2.99 6.75 14.33
CA TRP A 80 2.19 6.21 13.23
C TRP A 80 0.99 5.47 13.78
N ASP A 81 -0.13 5.62 13.10
CA ASP A 81 -1.36 4.89 13.36
C ASP A 81 -1.42 3.62 12.53
N THR A 82 -2.07 2.57 13.04
CA THR A 82 -2.42 1.42 12.19
C THR A 82 -3.50 1.86 11.23
N ALA A 83 -3.29 1.70 9.92
CA ALA A 83 -4.24 2.11 8.88
C ALA A 83 -5.60 1.38 8.98
N ASP A 84 -5.68 0.29 9.77
CA ASP A 84 -6.90 -0.38 10.19
C ASP A 84 -7.50 0.22 11.48
N ALA A 85 -7.64 1.55 11.49
CA ALA A 85 -8.08 2.32 12.63
C ALA A 85 -9.57 2.08 12.98
N VAL A 86 -9.83 1.01 13.75
CA VAL A 86 -10.86 1.02 14.81
C VAL A 86 -10.35 0.45 16.14
N THR A 87 -9.19 -0.20 16.22
CA THR A 87 -8.82 -1.00 17.41
C THR A 87 -7.54 -0.63 18.16
N LEU A 88 -6.94 0.55 17.97
CA LEU A 88 -5.69 0.90 18.67
C LEU A 88 -5.85 1.80 19.91
N ARG A 89 -7.07 2.12 20.36
CA ARG A 89 -7.23 2.72 21.70
C ARG A 89 -7.23 1.66 22.82
N THR A 90 -7.35 0.38 22.48
CA THR A 90 -7.36 -0.74 23.43
C THR A 90 -6.04 -1.54 23.43
N ALA A 91 -5.27 -1.49 22.33
CA ALA A 91 -4.03 -2.26 22.19
C ALA A 91 -2.86 -1.71 23.02
N ILE A 92 -2.89 -0.41 23.37
CA ILE A 92 -1.86 0.23 24.20
C ILE A 92 -2.09 -0.05 25.69
N ASP A 93 -3.35 -0.24 26.11
CA ASP A 93 -3.68 -0.56 27.52
C ASP A 93 -3.46 -2.04 27.87
N ILE A 94 -3.28 -2.93 26.90
CA ILE A 94 -3.12 -4.37 27.16
C ILE A 94 -2.08 -4.95 26.21
N GLY A 95 -0.85 -5.08 26.72
CA GLY A 95 0.23 -5.86 26.11
C GLY A 95 -0.02 -7.38 26.03
N GLU A 96 -1.27 -7.82 25.84
CA GLU A 96 -1.66 -9.24 25.93
C GLU A 96 -2.89 -9.64 25.07
N SER A 97 -3.22 -8.91 23.99
CA SER A 97 -4.28 -9.34 23.05
C SER A 97 -3.83 -9.39 21.58
N VAL A 98 -2.66 -9.97 21.35
CA VAL A 98 -2.20 -10.32 20.00
C VAL A 98 -2.79 -11.68 19.61
N LEU A 99 -4.01 -11.74 19.06
CA LEU A 99 -4.46 -12.81 18.15
C LEU A 99 -5.92 -12.61 17.69
N PHE A 100 -6.16 -11.75 16.70
CA PHE A 100 -7.35 -11.92 15.86
C PHE A 100 -6.99 -11.72 14.40
N SER A 101 -6.64 -12.85 13.77
CA SER A 101 -6.73 -13.05 12.32
C SER A 101 -8.16 -12.80 11.89
N ARG A 102 -8.42 -11.67 11.21
CA ARG A 102 -9.61 -11.52 10.37
C ARG A 102 -9.16 -11.21 8.95
N PRO A 103 -9.56 -12.03 7.95
CA PRO A 103 -9.41 -11.67 6.56
C PRO A 103 -10.33 -10.50 6.29
N TYR A 104 -9.75 -9.34 6.01
CA TYR A 104 -10.42 -8.07 5.76
C TYR A 104 -11.39 -8.16 4.57
N PRO A 105 -12.70 -7.96 4.73
CA PRO A 105 -13.58 -7.50 3.67
C PRO A 105 -13.91 -6.02 3.93
N ASP A 106 -13.49 -5.16 3.02
CA ASP A 106 -13.87 -3.74 2.95
C ASP A 106 -13.06 -2.74 3.82
N ALA A 107 -11.89 -2.33 3.31
CA ALA A 107 -11.30 -1.00 3.56
C ALA A 107 -11.06 -0.28 2.22
N PRO A 108 -11.15 1.07 2.18
CA PRO A 108 -11.10 1.90 0.98
C PRO A 108 -9.71 2.01 0.32
N VAL A 109 -8.77 1.11 0.67
CA VAL A 109 -7.44 1.01 0.07
C VAL A 109 -7.38 -0.23 -0.82
N SER A 110 -7.01 -0.03 -2.08
CA SER A 110 -6.83 -1.12 -3.05
C SER A 110 -5.90 -2.19 -2.49
N ARG A 111 -6.37 -3.43 -2.45
CA ARG A 111 -5.59 -4.56 -1.94
C ARG A 111 -4.35 -4.75 -2.82
N LEU A 112 -3.17 -4.75 -2.23
CA LEU A 112 -1.92 -5.12 -2.89
C LEU A 112 -1.46 -6.48 -2.39
N LEU A 113 -0.93 -7.27 -3.30
CA LEU A 113 -0.41 -8.61 -3.06
C LEU A 113 1.10 -8.61 -3.24
N PHE A 114 1.82 -9.26 -2.34
CA PHE A 114 3.24 -9.53 -2.49
C PHE A 114 3.43 -11.04 -2.41
N GLU A 115 4.10 -11.64 -3.39
CA GLU A 115 4.18 -13.11 -3.55
C GLU A 115 2.80 -13.80 -3.47
N GLY A 116 1.77 -13.15 -4.01
CA GLY A 116 0.39 -13.65 -3.99
C GLY A 116 -0.32 -13.58 -2.63
N ARG A 117 0.31 -13.03 -1.58
CA ARG A 117 -0.25 -12.81 -0.24
C ARG A 117 -0.67 -11.36 -0.01
N ALA A 118 -1.77 -11.17 0.72
CA ALA A 118 -2.15 -9.85 1.23
C ALA A 118 -1.19 -9.38 2.33
N GLN A 119 -1.17 -8.08 2.58
CA GLN A 119 -0.33 -7.47 3.62
C GLN A 119 -0.68 -7.99 5.01
N ASP A 120 0.32 -8.09 5.88
CA ASP A 120 0.18 -8.53 7.26
C ASP A 120 0.00 -7.35 8.23
N LEU A 121 0.56 -6.19 7.89
CA LEU A 121 0.47 -4.93 8.64
C LEU A 121 0.39 -3.73 7.69
N ALA A 122 -0.28 -2.67 8.12
CA ALA A 122 -0.28 -1.38 7.45
C ALA A 122 -0.29 -0.23 8.47
N PHE A 123 0.46 0.83 8.16
CA PHE A 123 0.58 2.00 9.01
C PHE A 123 0.41 3.27 8.18
N GLU A 124 -0.15 4.30 8.81
CA GLU A 124 -0.32 5.62 8.24
C GLU A 124 0.11 6.71 9.21
N LYS A 125 0.59 7.84 8.68
CA LYS A 125 0.90 9.02 9.46
C LYS A 125 0.41 10.27 8.70
N PRO A 126 -0.55 11.02 9.26
CA PRO A 126 -1.14 12.17 8.58
C PRO A 126 -0.14 13.31 8.41
N VAL A 127 -0.33 14.10 7.35
CA VAL A 127 0.45 15.33 7.11
C VAL A 127 -0.44 16.55 7.28
N GLY A 128 -0.18 17.32 8.34
CA GLY A 128 -1.00 18.47 8.71
C GLY A 128 -2.43 18.05 9.09
N ASP A 129 -3.39 18.92 8.82
CA ASP A 129 -4.79 18.75 9.25
C ASP A 129 -5.69 18.04 8.20
N SER A 130 -5.12 17.59 7.08
CA SER A 130 -5.90 17.06 5.96
C SER A 130 -5.82 15.54 5.84
N ALA A 131 -6.97 14.89 5.67
CA ALA A 131 -7.08 13.44 5.52
C ALA A 131 -6.66 12.92 4.12
N ASP A 132 -6.38 13.82 3.17
CA ASP A 132 -6.03 13.48 1.78
C ASP A 132 -4.52 13.24 1.60
N ARG A 133 -3.70 13.63 2.57
CA ARG A 133 -2.25 13.52 2.53
C ARG A 133 -1.71 12.78 3.74
N ARG A 134 -1.12 11.62 3.48
CA ARG A 134 -0.59 10.76 4.53
C ARG A 134 0.62 9.98 4.01
N HIS A 135 1.57 9.80 4.90
CA HIS A 135 2.58 8.77 4.75
C HIS A 135 1.92 7.42 4.99
N HIS A 136 2.25 6.43 4.18
CA HIS A 136 1.61 5.12 4.26
C HIS A 136 2.61 4.01 3.96
N VAL A 137 2.52 2.91 4.69
CA VAL A 137 3.36 1.73 4.45
C VAL A 137 2.59 0.44 4.70
N ARG A 138 2.81 -0.55 3.84
CA ARG A 138 2.34 -1.94 4.01
C ARG A 138 3.53 -2.84 4.26
N PHE A 139 3.37 -3.84 5.11
CA PHE A 139 4.38 -4.86 5.35
C PHE A 139 3.84 -6.28 5.16
N TRP A 140 4.72 -7.12 4.64
CA TRP A 140 4.56 -8.57 4.52
C TRP A 140 5.68 -9.24 5.30
N GLN A 141 5.31 -10.17 6.17
CA GLN A 141 6.29 -11.02 6.82
C GLN A 141 6.78 -12.06 5.82
N THR A 142 8.08 -12.08 5.55
CA THR A 142 8.68 -13.08 4.67
C THR A 142 8.89 -14.40 5.42
N ASN A 143 9.06 -15.50 4.69
CA ASN A 143 9.46 -16.79 5.26
C ASN A 143 10.95 -16.86 5.62
N THR A 144 11.68 -15.77 5.41
CA THR A 144 13.13 -15.67 5.66
C THR A 144 13.37 -14.94 6.98
N ALA A 145 14.32 -15.45 7.77
CA ALA A 145 14.81 -14.72 8.93
C ALA A 145 15.86 -13.69 8.51
N GLY A 146 15.89 -12.56 9.20
CA GLY A 146 16.99 -11.62 9.17
C GLY A 146 18.26 -12.24 9.77
N TYR A 147 19.36 -11.50 9.67
CA TYR A 147 20.71 -11.97 10.02
C TYR A 147 20.85 -12.44 11.49
N ASP A 148 19.99 -11.96 12.38
CA ASP A 148 19.98 -12.29 13.81
C ASP A 148 18.91 -13.34 14.18
N GLY A 149 18.30 -13.99 13.19
CA GLY A 149 17.27 -15.00 13.38
C GLY A 149 15.86 -14.45 13.60
N ARG A 150 15.67 -13.13 13.71
CA ARG A 150 14.33 -12.52 13.82
C ARG A 150 13.64 -12.42 12.46
N PRO A 151 12.30 -12.35 12.40
CA PRO A 151 11.57 -12.26 11.14
C PRO A 151 11.98 -11.05 10.29
N LEU A 152 12.13 -11.26 8.98
CA LEU A 152 12.27 -10.18 8.00
C LEU A 152 10.89 -9.80 7.47
N TRP A 153 10.60 -8.51 7.52
CA TRP A 153 9.45 -7.87 6.92
C TRP A 153 9.91 -7.08 5.71
N LEU A 154 9.22 -7.23 4.59
CA LEU A 154 9.39 -6.39 3.41
C LEU A 154 8.16 -5.51 3.26
N GLY A 155 8.36 -4.27 2.86
CA GLY A 155 7.31 -3.29 2.81
C GLY A 155 7.39 -2.34 1.62
N SER A 156 6.23 -1.78 1.32
CA SER A 156 6.05 -0.78 0.30
C SER A 156 5.55 0.49 0.98
N ALA A 157 6.43 1.49 1.06
CA ALA A 157 6.15 2.81 1.60
C ALA A 157 5.85 3.77 0.45
N SER A 158 4.70 4.44 0.51
CA SER A 158 4.26 5.42 -0.46
C SER A 158 3.58 6.61 0.21
N PHE A 159 3.71 7.79 -0.41
CA PHE A 159 3.08 9.01 0.06
C PHE A 159 1.74 9.20 -0.65
N ASP A 160 0.62 9.05 0.05
CA ASP A 160 -0.69 9.36 -0.53
C ASP A 160 -0.84 10.88 -0.62
N ARG A 161 -1.18 11.38 -1.82
CA ARG A 161 -1.33 12.82 -2.11
C ARG A 161 -2.76 13.25 -2.48
N GLY A 162 -3.71 12.32 -2.50
CA GLY A 162 -5.11 12.60 -2.76
C GLY A 162 -5.88 11.42 -3.31
N VAL A 163 -7.13 11.68 -3.71
CA VAL A 163 -8.04 10.72 -4.36
C VAL A 163 -8.29 11.17 -5.80
N GLY A 164 -8.34 10.22 -6.72
CA GLY A 164 -8.69 10.46 -8.12
C GLY A 164 -9.15 9.18 -8.80
N PHE A 165 -8.93 9.10 -10.11
CA PHE A 165 -9.32 7.93 -10.92
C PHE A 165 -8.09 7.19 -11.41
N SER A 166 -8.11 5.87 -11.32
CA SER A 166 -7.08 4.99 -11.87
C SER A 166 -6.96 5.22 -13.38
N HIS A 167 -5.74 5.35 -13.88
CA HIS A 167 -5.48 5.47 -15.31
C HIS A 167 -5.70 4.13 -16.05
N ASP A 168 -5.68 3.00 -15.34
CA ASP A 168 -5.80 1.66 -15.92
C ASP A 168 -7.24 1.13 -15.91
N THR A 169 -8.07 1.58 -14.96
CA THR A 169 -9.46 1.11 -14.82
C THR A 169 -10.50 2.23 -14.84
N GLY A 170 -10.16 3.46 -14.47
CA GLY A 170 -11.13 4.53 -14.23
C GLY A 170 -11.89 4.40 -12.91
N ALA A 171 -11.58 3.39 -12.08
CA ALA A 171 -12.12 3.29 -10.73
C ALA A 171 -11.51 4.38 -9.83
N ILE A 172 -12.24 4.78 -8.78
CA ILE A 172 -11.71 5.70 -7.77
C ILE A 172 -10.53 5.04 -7.04
N THR A 173 -9.41 5.75 -6.93
CA THR A 173 -8.18 5.28 -6.26
C THR A 173 -7.51 6.42 -5.50
N HIS A 174 -6.65 6.07 -4.54
CA HIS A 174 -5.67 7.01 -4.01
C HIS A 174 -4.53 7.20 -5.00
N HIS A 175 -4.02 8.44 -5.07
CA HIS A 175 -2.84 8.77 -5.84
C HIS A 175 -1.62 8.87 -4.94
N ILE A 176 -0.51 8.27 -5.37
CA ILE A 176 0.76 8.36 -4.65
C ILE A 176 1.67 9.45 -5.21
N GLY A 177 2.57 9.98 -4.39
CA GLY A 177 3.69 10.80 -4.81
C GLY A 177 4.71 9.99 -5.63
N PRO A 178 5.36 10.59 -6.64
CA PRO A 178 6.23 9.85 -7.55
C PRO A 178 7.60 9.50 -6.94
N ASP A 179 8.05 10.21 -5.90
CA ASP A 179 9.34 9.97 -5.25
C ASP A 179 9.18 8.96 -4.10
N ILE A 180 9.32 7.67 -4.42
CA ILE A 180 9.16 6.61 -3.40
C ILE A 180 10.41 6.46 -2.53
N ASP A 181 11.55 7.01 -2.96
CA ASP A 181 12.79 7.02 -2.16
C ASP A 181 12.68 8.06 -1.05
N ALA A 182 12.07 9.22 -1.33
CA ALA A 182 11.77 10.22 -0.31
C ALA A 182 10.90 9.63 0.81
N GLU A 183 9.88 8.85 0.45
CA GLU A 183 9.00 8.19 1.42
C GLU A 183 9.73 7.10 2.23
N ARG A 184 10.50 6.24 1.56
CA ARG A 184 11.37 5.26 2.22
C ARG A 184 12.30 5.93 3.24
N ASN A 185 12.96 7.00 2.83
CA ASN A 185 13.91 7.74 3.65
C ASN A 185 13.22 8.45 4.82
N PHE A 186 12.01 8.98 4.60
CA PHE A 186 11.18 9.56 5.64
C PHE A 186 10.86 8.53 6.72
N LEU A 187 10.29 7.38 6.34
CA LEU A 187 9.93 6.31 7.27
C LEU A 187 11.15 5.83 8.09
N ILE A 188 12.27 5.51 7.41
CA ILE A 188 13.48 5.06 8.09
C ILE A 188 14.05 6.14 9.01
N GLY A 189 14.03 7.41 8.57
CA GLY A 189 14.45 8.55 9.37
C GLY A 189 13.60 8.74 10.62
N ASP A 190 12.30 8.57 10.50
CA ASP A 190 11.33 8.73 11.59
C ASP A 190 11.48 7.62 12.65
N LEU A 191 11.61 6.36 12.22
CA LEU A 191 11.92 5.25 13.14
C LEU A 191 13.29 5.40 13.82
N ARG A 192 14.29 5.95 13.11
CA ARG A 192 15.60 6.27 13.70
C ARG A 192 15.50 7.38 14.73
N ALA A 193 14.77 8.46 14.44
CA ALA A 193 14.56 9.58 15.36
C ALA A 193 13.82 9.15 16.64
N ALA A 194 12.90 8.19 16.51
CA ALA A 194 12.23 7.53 17.63
C ALA A 194 13.15 6.58 18.44
N GLY A 195 14.40 6.37 18.02
CA GLY A 195 15.35 5.47 18.69
C GLY A 195 15.03 3.98 18.51
N MET A 196 14.21 3.64 17.52
CA MET A 196 13.69 2.28 17.31
C MET A 196 14.56 1.41 16.40
N LEU A 197 15.56 1.99 15.72
CA LEU A 197 16.48 1.28 14.85
C LEU A 197 17.86 1.12 15.52
N ILE A 198 18.40 -0.09 15.47
CA ILE A 198 19.79 -0.41 15.85
C ILE A 198 20.74 -0.07 14.69
N SER A 199 20.35 -0.47 13.48
CA SER A 199 21.14 -0.27 12.26
C SER A 199 20.23 -0.26 11.03
N THR A 200 20.79 0.14 9.90
CA THR A 200 20.12 0.12 8.59
C THR A 200 21.10 -0.37 7.54
N THR A 201 20.61 -1.16 6.58
CA THR A 201 21.39 -1.68 5.45
C THR A 201 20.58 -1.54 4.17
N GLU A 202 21.23 -1.22 3.06
CA GLU A 202 20.60 -1.24 1.74
C GLU A 202 20.69 -2.64 1.11
N ILE A 203 19.59 -3.05 0.47
CA ILE A 203 19.51 -4.28 -0.32
C ILE A 203 18.98 -3.94 -1.73
N PRO A 204 19.25 -4.78 -2.74
CA PRO A 204 18.63 -4.62 -4.05
C PRO A 204 17.09 -4.64 -3.93
N GLY A 205 16.44 -3.60 -4.48
CA GLY A 205 14.99 -3.50 -4.62
C GLY A 205 14.54 -3.89 -6.02
N ILE A 206 13.60 -3.14 -6.59
CA ILE A 206 13.09 -3.36 -7.95
C ILE A 206 14.11 -2.98 -9.06
N GLY A 207 15.21 -2.33 -8.68
CA GLY A 207 16.17 -1.77 -9.62
C GLY A 207 15.81 -0.33 -10.05
N ALA A 208 16.83 0.39 -10.49
CA ALA A 208 16.71 1.83 -10.76
C ALA A 208 15.62 2.10 -11.82
N THR A 209 14.64 2.90 -11.46
CA THR A 209 13.43 3.12 -12.27
C THR A 209 13.16 4.61 -12.39
N LYS A 210 13.06 5.12 -13.63
CA LYS A 210 12.79 6.55 -13.91
C LYS A 210 11.37 6.85 -14.35
N ILE A 211 10.68 5.85 -14.89
CA ILE A 211 9.36 5.98 -15.52
C ILE A 211 8.49 4.78 -15.12
N GLY A 212 8.44 4.50 -13.82
CA GLY A 212 7.62 3.43 -13.26
C GLY A 212 6.15 3.81 -13.21
N ARG A 213 5.27 2.82 -13.14
CA ARG A 213 3.84 3.01 -12.85
C ARG A 213 3.35 1.99 -11.84
N ASN A 214 2.52 2.42 -10.90
CA ASN A 214 1.87 1.51 -9.96
C ASN A 214 0.53 0.98 -10.52
N GLY A 215 -0.18 0.20 -9.70
CA GLY A 215 -1.43 -0.47 -10.10
C GLY A 215 -2.62 0.47 -10.32
N GLY A 216 -2.48 1.75 -9.94
CA GLY A 216 -3.41 2.82 -10.29
C GLY A 216 -3.00 3.60 -11.54
N GLY A 217 -1.79 3.36 -12.05
CA GLY A 217 -1.17 4.06 -13.17
C GLY A 217 -0.39 5.32 -12.77
N ASP A 218 -0.21 5.58 -11.47
CA ASP A 218 0.58 6.72 -11.00
C ASP A 218 2.06 6.55 -11.34
N PRO A 219 2.74 7.62 -11.81
CA PRO A 219 4.16 7.56 -12.08
C PRO A 219 4.95 7.45 -10.77
N TYR A 220 6.04 6.68 -10.78
CA TYR A 220 7.05 6.69 -9.72
C TYR A 220 8.48 6.62 -10.28
N PHE A 221 9.44 7.02 -9.46
CA PHE A 221 10.86 6.83 -9.69
C PHE A 221 11.58 6.38 -8.41
N THR A 222 12.66 5.62 -8.56
CA THR A 222 13.50 5.12 -7.47
C THR A 222 14.94 4.87 -7.93
N ASP A 223 15.89 4.99 -7.02
CA ASP A 223 17.27 4.51 -7.13
C ASP A 223 17.36 2.99 -7.26
N GLY A 224 16.27 2.28 -6.98
CA GLY A 224 16.14 0.84 -7.15
C GLY A 224 16.51 0.01 -5.93
N MET A 225 16.78 0.65 -4.81
CA MET A 225 17.20 0.01 -3.57
C MET A 225 16.06 -0.06 -2.57
N ALA A 226 16.12 -1.04 -1.67
CA ALA A 226 15.32 -1.06 -0.47
C ALA A 226 16.21 -0.87 0.76
N VAL A 227 15.71 -0.14 1.76
CA VAL A 227 16.44 0.04 3.03
C VAL A 227 15.82 -0.84 4.10
N VAL A 228 16.63 -1.70 4.70
CA VAL A 228 16.24 -2.60 5.78
C VAL A 228 16.74 -2.07 7.12
N GLY A 229 15.83 -1.79 8.05
CA GLY A 229 16.14 -1.40 9.42
C GLY A 229 16.09 -2.57 10.41
N VAL A 230 17.09 -2.71 11.27
CA VAL A 230 17.05 -3.69 12.37
C VAL A 230 16.41 -3.04 13.59
N LEU A 231 15.29 -3.57 14.05
CA LEU A 231 14.55 -2.99 15.17
C LEU A 231 15.24 -3.26 16.51
N ARG A 232 15.10 -2.32 17.44
CA ARG A 232 15.49 -2.51 18.83
C ARG A 232 14.69 -3.66 19.44
N GLN A 233 15.39 -4.58 20.10
CA GLN A 233 14.73 -5.68 20.80
C GLN A 233 13.93 -5.13 21.97
N LEU A 234 12.70 -5.63 22.11
CA LEU A 234 11.91 -5.39 23.30
C LEU A 234 12.38 -6.33 24.42
N PRO A 235 12.43 -5.85 25.68
CA PRO A 235 12.72 -6.69 26.83
C PRO A 235 11.63 -7.75 27.08
#